data_AF-A0A2E6BIC7-F1
#
_entry.id   AF-A0A2E6BIC7-F1
#
_cell.length_a   1.000
_cell.length_b   1.000
_cell.length_c   1.000
_cell.angle_alpha   90.00
_cell.angle_beta   90.00
_cell.angle_gamma   90.00
#
_symmetry.space_group_name_H-M   'P 1'
#
loop_
_entity.id
_entity.type
_entity.pdbx_description
1 polymer ?
#
loop_
_entity_poly.entity_id
_entity_poly.type
_entity_poly.pdbx_seq_one_letter_code
_entity_poly.pdbx_strand_id
1 'polypeptide(L)'
;MLFSAHRYFFKRVRIVGLAALIAMQLGACVPLTAVVDEAQQAYERLRDHNVVAARERKQQEESERLRSSANGGAGESVSQTVQTAPQPGRAATTSDASAAVSGDILRRVQQGQIEVASAGLTTQPFVGPVRRAAPDTEGAPRPLQGPPRNPVGLIPPLPERLQLPVTDGEPLTEIEVAPNVRAIERQWVMVVNPEQRIQLEIQAPVVLQFMIREHELNAMNRDVLVFDVPAELDADDAILQLLPDSLRPLMDRNHVYQAQAGPVPARGSSVSLPVPLAAICQAPVSIGIIDSAVDNNHPALAYRGRQAPVVSRSFIEEGLSSPPAHGTSIAGVLIGQGDDLAPVVPNATLYSAAVVYSQDNYRQGASASSIMQALDWLAGESAVSVINLSLTGPANRVLEQGVNIAADQGKVLVAAAGNNGPFAPEQYPSAYDPVVAVTAVAVDRSIYRWANQGNHVEFAALGVQLPTAGNDGRLTRQSGTSLAAPIVAAFFACELSRNGGSIALARETLQALAEDLGDIGRDAVFGYGLLHPWPIPQR
;
A
#
# COMPACT_ATOMS: atom_id res chain seq x y z
N MET A 1 15.08 9.75 -33.80
CA MET A 1 16.50 10.15 -33.99
C MET A 1 17.30 10.20 -32.67
N LEU A 2 16.69 10.54 -31.51
CA LEU A 2 17.35 10.48 -30.19
C LEU A 2 17.87 9.08 -29.77
N PHE A 3 17.17 8.00 -30.15
CA PHE A 3 17.61 6.62 -29.90
C PHE A 3 18.95 6.24 -30.57
N SER A 4 19.33 6.91 -31.65
CA SER A 4 20.59 6.64 -32.36
C SER A 4 21.77 7.38 -31.73
N ALA A 5 21.54 8.57 -31.18
CA ALA A 5 22.57 9.39 -30.53
C ALA A 5 23.02 8.79 -29.18
N HIS A 6 22.08 8.24 -28.39
CA HIS A 6 22.41 7.54 -27.14
C HIS A 6 23.23 6.26 -27.38
N ARG A 7 22.87 5.46 -28.40
CA ARG A 7 23.68 4.29 -28.79
C ARG A 7 25.08 4.67 -29.29
N TYR A 8 25.23 5.82 -29.96
CA TYR A 8 26.52 6.31 -30.44
C TYR A 8 27.41 6.81 -29.29
N PHE A 9 26.82 7.46 -28.28
CA PHE A 9 27.52 7.92 -27.08
C PHE A 9 28.04 6.76 -26.23
N PHE A 10 27.19 5.76 -25.95
CA PHE A 10 27.61 4.56 -25.21
C PHE A 10 28.69 3.75 -25.94
N LYS A 11 28.66 3.70 -27.28
CA LYS A 11 29.74 3.09 -28.08
C LYS A 11 31.05 3.87 -27.96
N ARG A 12 31.01 5.21 -27.99
CA ARG A 12 32.22 6.04 -27.84
C ARG A 12 32.80 5.99 -26.43
N VAL A 13 31.97 6.03 -25.38
CA VAL A 13 32.43 5.91 -23.99
C VAL A 13 33.04 4.53 -23.72
N ARG A 14 32.47 3.45 -24.29
CA ARG A 14 33.09 2.12 -24.25
C ARG A 14 34.43 2.05 -25.00
N ILE A 15 34.53 2.68 -26.17
CA ILE A 15 35.79 2.69 -26.95
C ILE A 15 36.87 3.52 -26.24
N VAL A 16 36.51 4.65 -25.63
CA VAL A 16 37.44 5.50 -24.88
C VAL A 16 37.88 4.82 -23.58
N GLY A 17 36.96 4.17 -22.87
CA GLY A 17 37.29 3.36 -21.69
C GLY A 17 38.19 2.17 -22.01
N LEU A 18 37.93 1.48 -23.13
CA LEU A 18 38.78 0.37 -23.59
C LEU A 18 40.16 0.85 -24.06
N ALA A 19 40.23 2.01 -24.73
CA ALA A 19 41.48 2.62 -25.14
C ALA A 19 42.31 3.12 -23.94
N ALA A 20 41.67 3.62 -22.88
CA ALA A 20 42.35 4.00 -21.64
C ALA A 20 42.89 2.78 -20.89
N LEU A 21 42.16 1.66 -20.88
CA LEU A 21 42.62 0.39 -20.31
C LEU A 21 43.82 -0.18 -21.09
N ILE A 22 43.78 -0.11 -22.43
CA ILE A 22 44.88 -0.56 -23.31
C ILE A 22 46.10 0.36 -23.18
N ALA A 23 45.91 1.68 -23.05
CA ALA A 23 47.01 2.63 -22.84
C ALA A 23 47.68 2.46 -21.46
N MET A 24 46.92 2.12 -20.42
CA MET A 24 47.45 1.77 -19.10
C MET A 24 48.25 0.46 -19.12
N GLN A 25 47.86 -0.53 -19.92
CA GLN A 25 48.62 -1.77 -20.10
C GLN A 25 49.88 -1.60 -20.96
N LEU A 26 49.95 -0.56 -21.80
CA LEU A 26 51.08 -0.27 -22.69
C LEU A 26 52.05 0.81 -22.17
N GLY A 27 51.86 1.32 -20.94
CA GLY A 27 52.80 2.24 -20.30
C GLY A 27 52.85 3.65 -20.92
N ALA A 28 51.84 4.06 -21.69
CA ALA A 28 51.77 5.41 -22.25
C ALA A 28 51.05 6.36 -21.28
N CYS A 29 51.76 7.37 -20.79
CA CYS A 29 51.23 8.40 -19.90
C CYS A 29 50.41 9.41 -20.71
N VAL A 30 49.08 9.22 -20.79
CA VAL A 30 48.16 10.27 -21.24
C VAL A 30 47.70 11.04 -19.99
N PRO A 31 47.85 12.38 -19.92
CA PRO A 31 47.44 13.12 -18.75
C PRO A 31 45.91 13.07 -18.62
N LEU A 32 45.45 12.44 -17.52
CA LEU A 32 44.05 12.18 -17.19
C LEU A 32 43.19 13.47 -17.20
N THR A 33 43.82 14.62 -16.97
CA THR A 33 43.18 15.94 -16.95
C THR A 33 42.57 16.33 -18.31
N ALA A 34 43.22 15.98 -19.43
CA ALA A 34 42.72 16.32 -20.75
C ALA A 34 41.44 15.55 -21.12
N VAL A 35 41.32 14.29 -20.66
CA VAL A 35 40.15 13.44 -20.91
C VAL A 35 38.94 13.87 -20.08
N VAL A 36 39.18 14.29 -18.84
CA VAL A 36 38.14 14.80 -17.94
C VAL A 36 37.62 16.16 -18.44
N ASP A 37 38.49 17.06 -18.88
CA ASP A 37 38.08 18.38 -19.41
C ASP A 37 37.24 18.25 -20.69
N GLU A 38 37.59 17.31 -21.59
CA GLU A 38 36.85 17.10 -22.82
C GLU A 38 35.47 16.46 -22.56
N ALA A 39 35.39 15.54 -21.59
CA ALA A 39 34.13 14.94 -21.16
C ALA A 39 33.21 15.96 -20.47
N GLN A 40 33.78 16.85 -19.65
CA GLN A 40 33.03 17.89 -18.95
C GLN A 40 32.49 18.94 -19.93
N GLN A 41 33.28 19.37 -20.91
CA GLN A 41 32.82 20.28 -21.96
C GLN A 41 31.78 19.64 -22.90
N ALA A 42 31.81 18.32 -23.09
CA ALA A 42 30.78 17.60 -23.85
C ALA A 42 29.46 17.51 -23.06
N TYR A 43 29.54 17.30 -21.74
CA TYR A 43 28.38 17.27 -20.84
C TYR A 43 27.70 18.65 -20.75
N GLU A 44 28.46 19.73 -20.59
CA GLU A 44 27.90 21.09 -20.53
C GLU A 44 27.18 21.50 -21.82
N ARG A 45 27.74 21.13 -22.99
CA ARG A 45 27.08 21.36 -24.29
C ARG A 45 25.77 20.61 -24.44
N LEU A 46 25.66 19.39 -23.88
CA LEU A 46 24.42 18.61 -23.89
C LEU A 46 23.39 19.15 -22.90
N ARG A 47 23.84 19.63 -21.73
CA ARG A 47 22.99 20.29 -20.74
C ARG A 47 22.32 21.53 -21.33
N ASP A 48 23.11 22.38 -21.97
CA ASP A 48 22.59 23.62 -22.56
C ASP A 48 21.66 23.34 -23.75
N HIS A 49 21.96 22.33 -24.58
CA HIS A 49 21.06 21.93 -25.67
C HIS A 49 19.72 21.39 -25.17
N ASN A 50 19.71 20.60 -24.09
CA ASN A 50 18.49 20.08 -23.49
C ASN A 50 17.66 21.15 -22.78
N VAL A 51 18.31 22.14 -22.16
CA VAL A 51 17.64 23.30 -21.54
C VAL A 51 16.99 24.19 -22.60
N VAL A 52 17.65 24.42 -23.74
CA VAL A 52 17.09 25.17 -24.87
C VAL A 52 15.89 24.42 -25.47
N ALA A 53 16.03 23.12 -25.73
CA ALA A 53 14.93 22.30 -26.26
C ALA A 53 13.74 22.16 -25.27
N ALA A 54 13.98 22.23 -23.96
CA ALA A 54 12.92 22.26 -22.96
C ALA A 54 12.19 23.61 -22.92
N ARG A 55 12.91 24.73 -23.08
CA ARG A 55 12.31 26.07 -23.17
C ARG A 55 11.47 26.23 -24.43
N GLU A 56 11.95 25.74 -25.57
CA GLU A 56 11.21 25.78 -26.83
C GLU A 56 9.92 24.95 -26.76
N ARG A 57 9.96 23.75 -26.15
CA ARG A 57 8.75 22.94 -25.90
C ARG A 57 7.74 23.63 -25.00
N LYS A 58 8.19 24.27 -23.92
CA LYS A 58 7.31 25.01 -23.01
C LYS A 58 6.65 26.20 -23.70
N GLN A 59 7.38 26.91 -24.57
CA GLN A 59 6.83 27.98 -25.40
C GLN A 59 5.84 27.47 -26.45
N GLN A 60 6.08 26.28 -27.01
CA GLN A 60 5.19 25.66 -27.99
C GLN A 60 3.87 25.22 -27.35
N GLU A 61 3.93 24.57 -26.18
CA GLU A 61 2.77 24.18 -25.38
C GLU A 61 1.95 25.39 -24.90
N GLU A 62 2.62 26.48 -24.50
CA GLU A 62 1.96 27.73 -24.11
C GLU A 62 1.30 28.41 -25.32
N SER A 63 1.93 28.36 -26.50
CA SER A 63 1.34 28.88 -27.74
C SER A 63 0.13 28.07 -28.22
N GLU A 64 0.12 26.74 -27.99
CA GLU A 64 -1.00 25.87 -28.29
C GLU A 64 -2.15 26.04 -27.29
N ARG A 65 -1.84 26.24 -26.00
CA ARG A 65 -2.84 26.62 -24.99
C ARG A 65 -3.53 27.94 -25.32
N LEU A 66 -2.77 28.97 -25.71
CA LEU A 66 -3.32 30.26 -26.11
C LEU A 66 -4.17 30.17 -27.39
N ARG A 67 -3.78 29.32 -28.36
CA ARG A 67 -4.59 29.04 -29.56
C ARG A 67 -5.87 28.27 -29.25
N SER A 68 -5.83 27.32 -28.30
CA SER A 68 -7.02 26.59 -27.85
C SER A 68 -7.99 27.50 -27.09
N SER A 69 -7.48 28.48 -26.34
CA SER A 69 -8.29 29.49 -25.64
C SER A 69 -8.90 30.52 -26.58
N ALA A 70 -8.25 30.83 -27.71
CA ALA A 70 -8.76 31.79 -28.71
C ALA A 70 -9.86 31.21 -29.61
N ASN A 71 -9.93 29.88 -29.77
CA ASN A 71 -10.98 29.21 -30.55
C ASN A 71 -12.25 28.87 -29.75
N GLY A 72 -12.30 29.22 -28.45
CA GLY A 72 -13.38 28.84 -27.54
C GLY A 72 -14.44 29.91 -27.25
N GLY A 73 -14.40 31.10 -27.86
CA GLY A 73 -15.37 32.13 -27.51
C GLY A 73 -15.43 33.32 -28.47
N ALA A 74 -16.32 33.24 -29.47
CA ALA A 74 -16.88 34.40 -30.15
C ALA A 74 -18.34 34.10 -30.56
N GLY A 75 -19.28 34.79 -29.91
CA GLY A 75 -20.71 34.76 -30.25
C GLY A 75 -21.59 35.43 -29.19
N GLU A 76 -21.59 36.78 -29.17
CA GLU A 76 -22.66 37.71 -28.73
C GLU A 76 -23.14 37.65 -27.24
N SER A 77 -23.33 38.71 -26.46
CA SER A 77 -23.47 40.16 -26.68
C SER A 77 -23.31 40.95 -25.36
N VAL A 78 -22.54 42.05 -25.42
CA VAL A 78 -22.85 43.45 -25.02
C VAL A 78 -23.74 43.71 -23.78
N SER A 79 -23.18 44.27 -22.68
CA SER A 79 -23.31 45.71 -22.26
C SER A 79 -23.07 45.97 -20.75
N GLN A 80 -22.14 46.91 -20.48
CA GLN A 80 -22.13 47.96 -19.43
C GLN A 80 -22.41 47.55 -17.96
N THR A 81 -21.54 47.81 -16.98
CA THR A 81 -21.22 49.16 -16.48
C THR A 81 -19.97 49.17 -15.58
N VAL A 82 -19.28 50.31 -15.61
CA VAL A 82 -18.02 50.73 -15.01
C VAL A 82 -18.14 51.11 -13.51
N GLN A 83 -16.99 51.24 -12.81
CA GLN A 83 -16.71 51.95 -11.54
C GLN A 83 -17.07 51.18 -10.24
N THR A 84 -16.22 51.01 -9.23
CA THR A 84 -15.04 51.75 -8.71
C THR A 84 -14.18 50.84 -7.82
N ALA A 85 -12.87 51.09 -7.77
CA ALA A 85 -12.00 50.70 -6.65
C ALA A 85 -11.85 51.86 -5.67
N PRO A 86 -11.58 51.58 -4.38
CA PRO A 86 -10.37 52.15 -3.78
C PRO A 86 -9.58 51.16 -2.90
N GLN A 87 -8.26 51.34 -2.85
CA GLN A 87 -7.31 50.68 -1.93
C GLN A 87 -7.29 51.35 -0.52
N PRO A 88 -6.29 51.12 0.37
CA PRO A 88 -6.11 49.97 1.26
C PRO A 88 -6.05 50.39 2.75
N GLY A 89 -6.30 49.47 3.69
CA GLY A 89 -6.29 49.76 5.14
C GLY A 89 -5.65 48.66 5.99
N ARG A 90 -4.61 49.06 6.73
CA ARG A 90 -3.73 48.35 7.68
C ARG A 90 -4.38 47.41 8.73
N ALA A 91 -3.59 46.35 9.01
CA ALA A 91 -3.21 45.77 10.32
C ALA A 91 -4.21 44.90 11.13
N ALA A 92 -3.87 43.62 11.32
CA ALA A 92 -3.47 43.05 12.62
C ALA A 92 -3.06 41.57 12.46
N THR A 93 -1.87 41.26 12.93
CA THR A 93 -1.33 39.91 13.16
C THR A 93 -1.82 39.39 14.51
N THR A 94 -2.30 38.15 14.57
CA THR A 94 -2.42 37.40 15.83
C THR A 94 -1.84 36.00 15.64
N SER A 95 -0.54 35.89 15.90
CA SER A 95 0.06 34.70 16.49
C SER A 95 -0.30 34.65 17.98
N ASP A 96 -0.18 33.47 18.58
CA ASP A 96 -0.11 33.22 20.03
C ASP A 96 -1.43 33.18 20.80
N ALA A 97 -2.15 32.07 20.63
CA ALA A 97 -3.11 31.56 21.61
C ALA A 97 -3.08 30.03 21.69
N SER A 98 -1.93 29.44 22.06
CA SER A 98 -1.87 28.05 22.58
C SER A 98 -0.74 27.78 23.59
N ALA A 99 0.03 28.80 24.01
CA ALA A 99 1.17 28.64 24.91
C ALA A 99 0.90 28.96 26.39
N ALA A 100 -0.35 29.14 26.82
CA ALA A 100 -0.68 29.62 28.17
C ALA A 100 -1.43 28.64 29.09
N VAL A 101 -1.51 27.34 28.76
CA VAL A 101 -2.20 26.35 29.63
C VAL A 101 -1.29 25.21 30.11
N SER A 102 -0.05 25.10 29.64
CA SER A 102 0.85 24.00 30.04
C SER A 102 1.91 24.36 31.12
N GLY A 103 1.91 25.59 31.64
CA GLY A 103 2.87 26.05 32.66
C GLY A 103 2.43 25.82 34.12
N ASP A 104 1.13 25.80 34.39
CA ASP A 104 0.60 25.84 35.77
C ASP A 104 0.36 24.46 36.40
N ILE A 105 0.29 23.40 35.61
CA ILE A 105 0.10 22.02 36.09
C ILE A 105 1.45 21.40 36.53
N LEU A 106 2.54 21.68 35.80
CA LEU A 106 3.89 21.20 36.14
C LEU A 106 4.45 21.84 37.43
N ARG A 107 4.02 23.07 37.74
CA ARG A 107 4.45 23.77 38.95
C ARG A 107 3.76 23.27 40.24
N ARG A 108 2.55 22.70 40.13
CA ARG A 108 1.78 22.17 41.28
C ARG A 108 2.15 20.73 41.66
N VAL A 109 2.71 19.95 40.72
CA VAL A 109 3.25 18.61 40.99
C VAL A 109 4.61 18.66 41.69
N GLN A 110 5.46 19.65 41.38
CA GLN A 110 6.77 19.82 42.05
C GLN A 110 6.70 20.41 43.47
N GLN A 111 5.55 20.91 43.91
CA GLN A 111 5.36 21.50 45.24
C GLN A 111 4.60 20.59 46.23
N GLY A 112 4.33 19.34 45.87
CA GLY A 112 3.82 18.33 46.81
C GLY A 112 2.41 18.60 47.36
N GLN A 113 1.55 19.30 46.62
CA GLN A 113 0.21 19.72 47.07
C GLN A 113 -0.95 18.88 46.48
N ILE A 114 -0.67 17.69 45.93
CA ILE A 114 -1.72 16.75 45.47
C ILE A 114 -1.40 15.35 45.99
N GLU A 115 -2.22 14.85 46.93
CA GLU A 115 -2.20 13.47 47.39
C GLU A 115 -2.94 12.57 46.40
N VAL A 116 -2.28 11.51 45.92
CA VAL A 116 -2.90 10.47 45.07
C VAL A 116 -3.19 9.26 45.97
N ALA A 117 -4.47 8.95 46.14
CA ALA A 117 -4.94 7.80 46.91
C ALA A 117 -4.67 6.49 46.15
N SER A 118 -3.93 5.57 46.79
CA SER A 118 -3.69 4.20 46.32
C SER A 118 -4.71 3.25 46.95
N ALA A 119 -5.61 2.69 46.13
CA ALA A 119 -6.51 1.61 46.53
C ALA A 119 -5.83 0.26 46.27
N GLY A 120 -5.39 -0.40 47.36
CA GLY A 120 -4.91 -1.78 47.32
C GLY A 120 -6.08 -2.77 47.32
N LEU A 121 -6.04 -3.74 46.41
CA LEU A 121 -6.90 -4.92 46.41
C LEU A 121 -6.04 -6.17 46.43
N THR A 122 -5.97 -6.78 47.61
CA THR A 122 -5.45 -8.11 47.90
C THR A 122 -6.35 -9.19 47.31
N THR A 123 -5.79 -10.12 46.52
CA THR A 123 -6.46 -11.35 46.09
C THR A 123 -5.94 -12.53 46.91
N GLN A 124 -6.85 -13.22 47.61
CA GLN A 124 -6.58 -14.52 48.25
C GLN A 124 -6.85 -15.67 47.27
N PRO A 125 -6.11 -16.79 47.32
CA PRO A 125 -6.36 -17.96 46.49
C PRO A 125 -7.42 -18.87 47.12
N PHE A 126 -8.48 -19.18 46.35
CA PHE A 126 -9.52 -20.13 46.73
C PHE A 126 -9.11 -21.54 46.28
N VAL A 127 -8.89 -22.44 47.24
CA VAL A 127 -8.58 -23.86 47.02
C VAL A 127 -9.84 -24.67 47.35
N GLY A 128 -10.39 -25.38 46.36
CA GLY A 128 -11.48 -26.36 46.52
C GLY A 128 -11.01 -27.78 46.17
N PRO A 129 -11.47 -28.83 46.88
CA PRO A 129 -10.86 -30.15 46.82
C PRO A 129 -11.31 -30.98 45.61
N VAL A 130 -10.35 -31.54 44.88
CA VAL A 130 -10.57 -32.56 43.85
C VAL A 130 -10.63 -33.94 44.51
N ARG A 131 -11.79 -34.58 44.52
CA ARG A 131 -11.94 -36.00 44.90
C ARG A 131 -11.53 -36.89 43.72
N ARG A 132 -10.57 -37.79 43.96
CA ARG A 132 -10.24 -38.93 43.10
C ARG A 132 -11.25 -40.06 43.30
N ALA A 133 -11.67 -40.69 42.20
CA ALA A 133 -12.23 -42.02 42.19
C ALA A 133 -11.57 -42.82 41.06
N ALA A 134 -11.15 -44.05 41.38
CA ALA A 134 -10.47 -45.01 40.49
C ALA A 134 -11.52 -45.81 39.66
N PRO A 135 -11.08 -46.60 38.66
CA PRO A 135 -11.92 -47.00 37.53
C PRO A 135 -12.57 -48.39 37.70
N ASP A 136 -13.77 -48.55 37.13
CA ASP A 136 -14.36 -49.86 36.87
C ASP A 136 -14.48 -50.08 35.35
N THR A 137 -14.03 -51.27 34.95
CA THR A 137 -14.04 -51.85 33.61
C THR A 137 -15.40 -52.41 33.23
N GLU A 138 -15.85 -52.18 31.99
CA GLU A 138 -16.33 -53.19 31.01
C GLU A 138 -17.25 -52.56 29.94
N GLY A 139 -17.10 -53.02 28.69
CA GLY A 139 -18.12 -52.88 27.64
C GLY A 139 -17.75 -52.00 26.45
N ALA A 140 -16.92 -52.52 25.54
CA ALA A 140 -16.63 -51.89 24.25
C ALA A 140 -17.76 -52.08 23.22
N PRO A 141 -18.18 -51.03 22.50
CA PRO A 141 -18.62 -51.12 21.12
C PRO A 141 -17.52 -50.59 20.18
N ARG A 142 -17.30 -51.32 19.08
CA ARG A 142 -16.28 -51.05 18.06
C ARG A 142 -16.35 -49.60 17.54
N PRO A 143 -15.24 -48.86 17.46
CA PRO A 143 -15.23 -47.57 16.79
C PRO A 143 -15.35 -47.77 15.29
N LEU A 144 -16.38 -47.16 14.69
CA LEU A 144 -16.39 -46.87 13.26
C LEU A 144 -15.15 -46.03 12.96
N GLN A 145 -14.22 -46.58 12.19
CA GLN A 145 -13.09 -45.84 11.63
C GLN A 145 -13.63 -44.82 10.61
N GLY A 146 -14.10 -43.68 11.10
CA GLY A 146 -14.13 -42.46 10.31
C GLY A 146 -12.73 -41.84 10.27
N PRO A 147 -12.37 -41.09 9.21
CA PRO A 147 -11.12 -40.35 9.18
C PRO A 147 -11.02 -39.45 10.41
N PRO A 148 -9.80 -39.20 10.94
CA PRO A 148 -9.63 -38.44 12.17
C PRO A 148 -10.32 -37.08 12.02
N ARG A 149 -11.38 -36.88 12.79
CA ARG A 149 -12.01 -35.56 12.94
C ARG A 149 -11.03 -34.71 13.75
N ASN A 150 -10.27 -33.87 13.06
CA ASN A 150 -9.47 -32.84 13.71
C ASN A 150 -10.41 -31.99 14.58
N PRO A 151 -10.18 -31.91 15.90
CA PRO A 151 -10.96 -31.06 16.77
C PRO A 151 -10.58 -29.61 16.46
N VAL A 152 -11.55 -28.81 15.96
CA VAL A 152 -11.46 -27.36 15.71
C VAL A 152 -10.28 -26.95 14.80
N GLY A 153 -10.60 -26.66 13.54
CA GLY A 153 -9.63 -26.36 12.48
C GLY A 153 -8.68 -25.21 12.75
N LEU A 154 -7.50 -25.53 13.27
CA LEU A 154 -6.31 -24.69 13.21
C LEU A 154 -5.57 -25.04 11.91
N ILE A 155 -5.39 -24.05 11.04
CA ILE A 155 -4.54 -24.19 9.86
C ILE A 155 -3.10 -24.30 10.38
N PRO A 156 -2.38 -25.41 10.12
CA PRO A 156 -1.04 -25.62 10.67
C PRO A 156 -0.09 -24.51 10.18
N PRO A 157 0.81 -23.97 11.02
CA PRO A 157 1.72 -22.89 10.62
C PRO A 157 2.54 -23.30 9.38
N LEU A 158 2.98 -22.32 8.60
CA LEU A 158 3.91 -22.58 7.50
C LEU A 158 5.21 -23.17 8.05
N PRO A 159 5.91 -24.03 7.28
CA PRO A 159 7.25 -24.44 7.64
C PRO A 159 8.19 -23.23 7.67
N GLU A 160 9.23 -23.30 8.50
CA GLU A 160 10.26 -22.25 8.60
C GLU A 160 10.84 -21.92 7.22
N ARG A 161 11.11 -22.96 6.41
CA ARG A 161 11.49 -22.86 5.01
C ARG A 161 10.39 -23.45 4.12
N LEU A 162 9.83 -22.63 3.22
CA LEU A 162 8.75 -22.98 2.31
C LEU A 162 9.25 -22.87 0.87
N GLN A 163 9.20 -23.97 0.13
CA GLN A 163 9.53 -23.99 -1.29
C GLN A 163 8.25 -23.88 -2.11
N LEU A 164 8.19 -22.87 -2.97
CA LEU A 164 7.08 -22.64 -3.88
C LEU A 164 7.46 -23.16 -5.27
N PRO A 165 6.62 -24.02 -5.86
CA PRO A 165 6.88 -24.50 -7.21
C PRO A 165 6.72 -23.34 -8.20
N VAL A 166 7.77 -23.09 -8.97
CA VAL A 166 7.77 -22.14 -10.09
C VAL A 166 7.71 -22.94 -11.38
N THR A 167 6.76 -22.62 -12.25
CA THR A 167 6.64 -23.28 -13.55
C THR A 167 7.85 -22.92 -14.41
N ASP A 168 8.57 -23.93 -14.91
CA ASP A 168 9.75 -23.77 -15.78
C ASP A 168 10.90 -22.95 -15.17
N GLY A 169 11.09 -22.98 -13.85
CA GLY A 169 12.16 -22.28 -13.15
C GLY A 169 12.59 -22.95 -11.83
N GLU A 170 13.62 -22.39 -11.20
CA GLU A 170 14.02 -22.80 -9.85
C GLU A 170 12.94 -22.41 -8.84
N PRO A 171 12.68 -23.25 -7.82
CA PRO A 171 11.66 -22.97 -6.83
C PRO A 171 11.98 -21.70 -6.04
N LEU A 172 10.99 -20.83 -5.89
CA LEU A 172 11.10 -19.67 -5.01
C LEU A 172 11.04 -20.17 -3.57
N THR A 173 12.09 -19.89 -2.79
CA THR A 173 12.13 -20.31 -1.39
C THR A 173 11.88 -19.12 -0.49
N GLU A 174 10.94 -19.26 0.43
CA GLU A 174 10.67 -18.30 1.48
C GLU A 174 11.13 -18.85 2.84
N ILE A 175 11.72 -18.00 3.67
CA ILE A 175 12.15 -18.33 5.03
C ILE A 175 11.47 -17.43 6.06
N GLU A 176 11.23 -17.97 7.25
CA GLU A 176 10.86 -17.18 8.43
C GLU A 176 12.11 -16.54 9.04
N VAL A 177 12.16 -15.21 9.06
CA VAL A 177 13.32 -14.43 9.57
C VAL A 177 13.09 -13.91 10.99
N ALA A 178 11.83 -13.86 11.42
CA ALA A 178 11.40 -13.58 12.78
C ALA A 178 9.98 -14.15 12.96
N PRO A 179 9.44 -14.29 14.19
CA PRO A 179 8.12 -14.88 14.41
C PRO A 179 7.02 -14.27 13.53
N ASN A 180 6.45 -15.07 12.63
CA ASN A 180 5.46 -14.69 11.62
C ASN A 180 5.93 -13.67 10.56
N VAL A 181 7.22 -13.41 10.44
CA VAL A 181 7.82 -12.54 9.44
C VAL A 181 8.58 -13.40 8.44
N ARG A 182 8.19 -13.33 7.16
CA ARG A 182 8.81 -14.11 6.10
C ARG A 182 9.47 -13.20 5.07
N ALA A 183 10.52 -13.70 4.44
CA ALA A 183 11.20 -13.07 3.32
C ALA A 183 11.58 -14.13 2.28
N ILE A 184 11.79 -13.72 1.05
CA ILE A 184 12.40 -14.60 0.05
C ILE A 184 13.85 -14.89 0.50
N GLU A 185 14.22 -16.16 0.54
CA GLU A 185 15.52 -16.65 1.01
C GLU A 185 16.65 -15.91 0.29
N ARG A 186 17.55 -15.29 1.08
CA ARG A 186 18.72 -14.54 0.62
C ARG A 186 18.44 -13.35 -0.30
N GLN A 187 17.18 -13.04 -0.58
CA GLN A 187 16.86 -11.91 -1.44
C GLN A 187 16.74 -10.62 -0.66
N TRP A 188 17.47 -9.62 -1.16
CA TRP A 188 17.38 -8.25 -0.70
C TRP A 188 16.92 -7.36 -1.82
N VAL A 189 16.24 -6.28 -1.46
CA VAL A 189 15.73 -5.27 -2.39
C VAL A 189 16.34 -3.94 -2.04
N MET A 190 16.62 -3.13 -3.05
CA MET A 190 17.08 -1.76 -2.89
C MET A 190 16.33 -0.84 -3.84
N VAL A 191 15.90 0.33 -3.36
CA VAL A 191 15.30 1.37 -4.22
C VAL A 191 16.23 2.57 -4.33
N VAL A 192 16.63 2.91 -5.55
CA VAL A 192 17.60 3.98 -5.82
C VAL A 192 17.08 4.95 -6.87
N ASN A 193 17.45 6.22 -6.76
CA ASN A 193 17.33 7.16 -7.87
C ASN A 193 18.57 7.11 -8.78
N PRO A 194 18.59 7.79 -9.94
CA PRO A 194 19.73 7.75 -10.86
C PRO A 194 21.08 8.20 -10.24
N GLU A 195 21.05 9.15 -9.31
CA GLU A 195 22.26 9.62 -8.61
C GLU A 195 22.77 8.58 -7.61
N GLN A 196 21.88 8.00 -6.82
CA GLN A 196 22.17 6.92 -5.88
C GLN A 196 22.63 5.65 -6.59
N ARG A 197 22.11 5.38 -7.81
CA ARG A 197 22.56 4.27 -8.66
C ARG A 197 24.02 4.42 -9.06
N ILE A 198 24.43 5.64 -9.45
CA ILE A 198 25.84 5.97 -9.73
C ILE A 198 26.68 5.89 -8.44
N GLN A 199 26.16 6.39 -7.32
CA GLN A 199 26.85 6.31 -6.04
C GLN A 199 27.10 4.85 -5.62
N LEU A 200 26.13 3.97 -5.82
CA LEU A 200 26.25 2.53 -5.56
C LEU A 200 27.37 1.89 -6.39
N GLU A 201 27.47 2.24 -7.68
CA GLU A 201 28.54 1.75 -8.58
C GLU A 201 29.93 2.17 -8.13
N ILE A 202 30.07 3.40 -7.63
CA ILE A 202 31.36 3.95 -7.24
C ILE A 202 31.76 3.46 -5.85
N GLN A 203 30.84 3.47 -4.89
CA GLN A 203 31.15 3.32 -3.47
C GLN A 203 30.96 1.88 -2.96
N ALA A 204 30.10 1.09 -3.59
CA ALA A 204 29.88 -0.30 -3.22
C ALA A 204 29.73 -1.24 -4.44
N PRO A 205 30.70 -1.23 -5.39
CA PRO A 205 30.64 -2.08 -6.59
C PRO A 205 30.58 -3.58 -6.25
N VAL A 206 31.09 -3.97 -5.08
CA VAL A 206 31.02 -5.36 -4.59
C VAL A 206 29.59 -5.83 -4.37
N VAL A 207 28.66 -4.95 -3.99
CA VAL A 207 27.25 -5.34 -3.76
C VAL A 207 26.55 -5.65 -5.09
N LEU A 208 26.92 -4.94 -6.16
CA LEU A 208 26.33 -5.13 -7.49
C LEU A 208 26.64 -6.50 -8.09
N GLN A 209 27.67 -7.21 -7.63
CA GLN A 209 27.95 -8.58 -8.09
C GLN A 209 26.85 -9.58 -7.67
N PHE A 210 26.04 -9.23 -6.67
CA PHE A 210 24.93 -10.04 -6.17
C PHE A 210 23.59 -9.66 -6.81
N MET A 211 23.56 -8.62 -7.65
CA MET A 211 22.32 -8.16 -8.27
C MET A 211 21.85 -9.17 -9.31
N ILE A 212 20.62 -9.65 -9.14
CA ILE A 212 19.99 -10.64 -10.03
C ILE A 212 18.94 -10.00 -10.95
N ARG A 213 18.33 -8.88 -10.53
CA ARG A 213 17.30 -8.16 -11.30
C ARG A 213 17.35 -6.67 -11.03
N GLU A 214 16.94 -5.90 -12.02
CA GLU A 214 16.75 -4.45 -11.97
C GLU A 214 15.44 -4.14 -12.69
N HIS A 215 14.57 -3.38 -12.01
CA HIS A 215 13.27 -2.95 -12.53
C HIS A 215 13.20 -1.43 -12.49
N GLU A 216 13.03 -0.81 -13.66
CA GLU A 216 12.82 0.64 -13.77
C GLU A 216 11.41 1.00 -13.27
N LEU A 217 11.34 1.81 -12.23
CA LEU A 217 10.12 2.43 -11.72
C LEU A 217 9.97 3.82 -12.35
N ASN A 218 9.41 3.83 -13.56
CA ASN A 218 9.38 5.01 -14.43
C ASN A 218 8.56 6.17 -13.85
N ALA A 219 7.43 5.87 -13.20
CA ALA A 219 6.58 6.90 -12.61
C ALA A 219 7.23 7.51 -11.38
N MET A 220 7.96 6.71 -10.61
CA MET A 220 8.67 7.15 -9.40
C MET A 220 10.05 7.76 -9.67
N ASN A 221 10.58 7.63 -10.90
CA ASN A 221 11.96 7.97 -11.24
C ASN A 221 12.95 7.28 -10.28
N ARG A 222 12.79 5.95 -10.15
CA ARG A 222 13.60 5.07 -9.31
C ARG A 222 13.88 3.77 -10.05
N ASP A 223 14.84 3.01 -9.53
CA ASP A 223 15.07 1.62 -9.88
C ASP A 223 14.89 0.76 -8.62
N VAL A 224 14.23 -0.39 -8.77
CA VAL A 224 14.24 -1.45 -7.76
C VAL A 224 15.23 -2.51 -8.18
N LEU A 225 16.27 -2.66 -7.39
CA LEU A 225 17.34 -3.65 -7.55
C LEU A 225 17.03 -4.83 -6.63
N VAL A 226 17.15 -6.05 -7.14
CA VAL A 226 16.99 -7.28 -6.37
C VAL A 226 18.32 -8.03 -6.37
N PHE A 227 18.75 -8.48 -5.20
CA PHE A 227 20.02 -9.15 -4.96
C PHE A 227 19.79 -10.56 -4.44
N ASP A 228 20.61 -11.53 -4.85
CA ASP A 228 20.78 -12.82 -4.17
C ASP A 228 22.09 -12.79 -3.37
N VAL A 229 21.97 -12.66 -2.05
CA VAL A 229 23.07 -12.40 -1.15
C VAL A 229 23.65 -13.72 -0.61
N PRO A 230 24.98 -13.93 -0.63
CA PRO A 230 25.62 -15.09 -0.01
C PRO A 230 25.20 -15.32 1.44
N ALA A 231 25.14 -16.56 1.89
CA ALA A 231 24.64 -16.91 3.22
C ALA A 231 25.40 -16.18 4.35
N GLU A 232 26.71 -15.96 4.17
CA GLU A 232 27.58 -15.27 5.12
C GLU A 232 27.25 -13.77 5.22
N LEU A 233 26.71 -13.17 4.15
CA LEU A 233 26.31 -11.76 4.09
C LEU A 233 24.82 -11.57 4.40
N ASP A 234 23.99 -12.60 4.20
CA ASP A 234 22.59 -12.60 4.60
C ASP A 234 22.43 -12.75 6.12
N ALA A 235 23.35 -13.46 6.77
CA ALA A 235 23.39 -13.58 8.22
C ALA A 235 23.65 -12.22 8.89
N ASP A 236 22.90 -11.92 9.95
CA ASP A 236 23.03 -10.71 10.77
C ASP A 236 23.01 -9.39 9.95
N ASP A 237 22.34 -9.43 8.79
CA ASP A 237 22.23 -8.32 7.85
C ASP A 237 23.61 -7.73 7.44
N ALA A 238 24.65 -8.57 7.42
CA ALA A 238 26.04 -8.17 7.17
C ALA A 238 26.25 -7.50 5.80
N ILE A 239 25.38 -7.77 4.83
CA ILE A 239 25.34 -7.07 3.53
C ILE A 239 25.23 -5.55 3.68
N LEU A 240 24.53 -5.04 4.70
CA LEU A 240 24.40 -3.61 4.95
C LEU A 240 25.74 -2.95 5.33
N GLN A 241 26.69 -3.73 5.87
CA GLN A 241 28.03 -3.22 6.20
C GLN A 241 28.87 -2.94 4.95
N LEU A 242 28.50 -3.55 3.81
CA LEU A 242 29.14 -3.28 2.51
C LEU A 242 28.63 -2.00 1.85
N LEU A 243 27.58 -1.37 2.40
CA LEU A 243 27.03 -0.12 1.91
C LEU A 243 27.52 1.09 2.72
N PRO A 244 27.71 2.26 2.07
CA PRO A 244 27.91 3.52 2.77
C PRO A 244 26.62 3.93 3.52
N ASP A 245 26.77 4.72 4.59
CA ASP A 245 25.67 5.11 5.48
C ASP A 245 24.48 5.74 4.73
N SER A 246 24.74 6.49 3.64
CA SER A 246 23.70 7.12 2.83
C SER A 246 22.85 6.14 2.00
N LEU A 247 23.37 4.93 1.73
CA LEU A 247 22.69 3.92 0.92
C LEU A 247 22.07 2.81 1.76
N ARG A 248 22.52 2.60 3.01
CA ARG A 248 21.95 1.58 3.91
C ARG A 248 20.43 1.69 4.11
N PRO A 249 19.82 2.88 4.26
CA PRO A 249 18.37 3.00 4.43
C PRO A 249 17.58 2.61 3.18
N LEU A 250 18.23 2.50 2.03
CA LEU A 250 17.58 2.21 0.76
C LEU A 250 17.47 0.71 0.46
N MET A 251 18.07 -0.14 1.30
CA MET A 251 18.12 -1.59 1.11
C MET A 251 17.47 -2.32 2.28
N ASP A 252 16.66 -3.32 2.00
CA ASP A 252 16.02 -4.17 3.01
C ASP A 252 15.81 -5.59 2.47
N ARG A 253 15.44 -6.55 3.33
CA ARG A 253 15.06 -7.90 2.87
C ARG A 253 13.84 -7.82 1.95
N ASN A 254 13.75 -8.74 1.00
CA ASN A 254 12.55 -8.92 0.18
C ASN A 254 11.44 -9.61 0.99
N HIS A 255 10.88 -8.87 1.94
CA HIS A 255 9.84 -9.33 2.86
C HIS A 255 8.58 -9.76 2.10
N VAL A 256 7.89 -10.75 2.66
CA VAL A 256 6.63 -11.29 2.14
C VAL A 256 5.46 -10.76 2.98
N TYR A 257 4.53 -10.12 2.31
CA TYR A 257 3.28 -9.58 2.86
C TYR A 257 2.13 -10.55 2.61
N GLN A 258 1.16 -10.59 3.51
CA GLN A 258 0.01 -11.48 3.44
C GLN A 258 -1.27 -10.72 3.08
N ALA A 259 -2.02 -11.27 2.12
CA ALA A 259 -3.38 -10.80 1.85
C ALA A 259 -4.26 -11.00 3.08
N GLN A 260 -5.05 -9.97 3.41
CA GLN A 260 -5.82 -9.95 4.65
C GLN A 260 -7.19 -10.61 4.47
N ALA A 261 -7.29 -11.94 4.45
CA ALA A 261 -8.59 -12.62 4.38
C ALA A 261 -9.05 -13.14 5.76
N GLY A 262 -10.28 -12.83 6.18
CA GLY A 262 -10.91 -13.50 7.31
C GLY A 262 -11.62 -14.80 6.90
N PRO A 263 -12.02 -15.64 7.89
CA PRO A 263 -12.69 -16.91 7.61
C PRO A 263 -14.03 -16.71 6.87
N VAL A 264 -14.23 -17.47 5.79
CA VAL A 264 -15.48 -17.52 5.03
C VAL A 264 -16.53 -18.29 5.83
N PRO A 265 -17.74 -17.74 6.10
CA PRO A 265 -18.81 -18.46 6.78
C PRO A 265 -19.28 -19.69 5.99
N ALA A 266 -19.88 -20.65 6.69
CA ALA A 266 -20.43 -21.87 6.09
C ALA A 266 -21.53 -21.58 5.04
N ARG A 267 -21.57 -22.45 4.01
CA ARG A 267 -22.53 -22.41 2.90
C ARG A 267 -23.98 -22.35 3.39
N GLY A 268 -24.81 -21.50 2.76
CA GLY A 268 -26.27 -21.56 2.88
C GLY A 268 -26.94 -20.41 3.66
N SER A 269 -26.19 -19.39 4.09
CA SER A 269 -26.80 -18.18 4.65
C SER A 269 -27.23 -17.22 3.53
N SER A 270 -28.31 -16.45 3.72
CA SER A 270 -28.67 -15.35 2.79
C SER A 270 -27.45 -14.47 2.52
N VAL A 271 -27.23 -13.99 1.31
CA VAL A 271 -26.04 -13.16 1.02
C VAL A 271 -26.33 -11.68 1.28
N SER A 272 -27.59 -11.26 1.19
CA SER A 272 -28.02 -9.89 1.41
C SER A 272 -27.74 -9.37 2.82
N LEU A 273 -27.39 -8.09 2.90
CA LEU A 273 -27.37 -7.34 4.15
C LEU A 273 -28.80 -7.02 4.59
N PRO A 274 -29.04 -6.86 5.91
CA PRO A 274 -30.31 -6.33 6.41
C PRO A 274 -30.64 -4.94 5.84
N VAL A 275 -29.61 -4.12 5.59
CA VAL A 275 -29.70 -2.81 4.94
C VAL A 275 -28.73 -2.80 3.75
N PRO A 276 -29.23 -2.62 2.51
CA PRO A 276 -28.36 -2.50 1.34
C PRO A 276 -27.38 -1.33 1.48
N LEU A 277 -26.15 -1.50 1.02
CA LEU A 277 -25.21 -0.38 0.89
C LEU A 277 -25.74 0.57 -0.18
N ALA A 278 -25.82 1.87 0.11
CA ALA A 278 -26.06 2.86 -0.94
C ALA A 278 -24.75 3.14 -1.69
N ALA A 279 -24.85 3.73 -2.87
CA ALA A 279 -23.67 4.25 -3.56
C ALA A 279 -23.14 5.48 -2.80
N ILE A 280 -21.85 5.50 -2.49
CA ILE A 280 -21.15 6.64 -1.89
C ILE A 280 -21.21 7.85 -2.82
N CYS A 281 -21.00 7.61 -4.13
CA CYS A 281 -21.24 8.59 -5.17
C CYS A 281 -21.57 7.91 -6.51
N GLN A 282 -22.11 8.71 -7.44
CA GLN A 282 -22.37 8.32 -8.83
C GLN A 282 -21.31 8.86 -9.80
N ALA A 283 -20.32 9.60 -9.30
CA ALA A 283 -19.27 10.18 -10.12
C ALA A 283 -18.38 9.08 -10.72
N PRO A 284 -17.92 9.23 -11.97
CA PRO A 284 -16.88 8.36 -12.50
C PRO A 284 -15.57 8.65 -11.77
N VAL A 285 -15.05 7.66 -11.05
CA VAL A 285 -13.79 7.73 -10.31
C VAL A 285 -12.89 6.56 -10.69
N SER A 286 -11.58 6.65 -10.44
CA SER A 286 -10.67 5.53 -10.65
C SER A 286 -9.93 5.18 -9.36
N ILE A 287 -9.90 3.89 -9.04
CA ILE A 287 -9.29 3.36 -7.82
C ILE A 287 -8.29 2.28 -8.20
N GLY A 288 -7.05 2.41 -7.73
CA GLY A 288 -6.04 1.37 -7.82
C GLY A 288 -6.24 0.34 -6.71
N ILE A 289 -6.09 -0.94 -7.02
CA ILE A 289 -6.07 -2.02 -6.03
C ILE A 289 -4.79 -2.82 -6.17
N ILE A 290 -4.06 -3.00 -5.07
CA ILE A 290 -2.91 -3.90 -4.97
C ILE A 290 -3.35 -5.12 -4.16
N ASP A 291 -3.54 -6.23 -4.84
CA ASP A 291 -4.17 -7.44 -4.27
C ASP A 291 -3.76 -8.70 -5.05
N SER A 292 -4.51 -9.79 -4.91
CA SER A 292 -4.51 -10.90 -5.83
C SER A 292 -5.26 -10.56 -7.13
N ALA A 293 -5.18 -11.45 -8.12
CA ALA A 293 -5.86 -11.25 -9.40
C ALA A 293 -7.38 -11.09 -9.23
N VAL A 294 -8.01 -10.39 -10.16
CA VAL A 294 -9.47 -10.27 -10.25
C VAL A 294 -9.98 -11.21 -11.33
N ASP A 295 -10.97 -12.02 -11.01
CA ASP A 295 -11.74 -12.78 -11.99
C ASP A 295 -12.73 -11.85 -12.69
N ASN A 296 -12.30 -11.25 -13.80
CA ASN A 296 -13.13 -10.35 -14.60
C ASN A 296 -14.36 -11.06 -15.20
N ASN A 297 -14.38 -12.41 -15.28
CA ASN A 297 -15.51 -13.17 -15.79
C ASN A 297 -16.50 -13.56 -14.68
N HIS A 298 -16.24 -13.19 -13.43
CA HIS A 298 -17.15 -13.46 -12.33
C HIS A 298 -18.53 -12.84 -12.64
N PRO A 299 -19.66 -13.54 -12.43
CA PRO A 299 -21.00 -13.02 -12.76
C PRO A 299 -21.35 -11.68 -12.11
N ALA A 300 -20.75 -11.38 -10.96
CA ALA A 300 -20.90 -10.09 -10.30
C ALA A 300 -20.17 -8.92 -11.00
N LEU A 301 -19.16 -9.22 -11.81
CA LEU A 301 -18.38 -8.28 -12.61
C LEU A 301 -18.75 -8.33 -14.10
N ALA A 302 -19.61 -9.26 -14.50
CA ALA A 302 -20.19 -9.36 -15.84
C ALA A 302 -21.74 -9.36 -15.80
N TYR A 303 -22.30 -8.66 -14.81
CA TYR A 303 -23.72 -8.76 -14.45
C TYR A 303 -24.63 -8.33 -15.59
N ARG A 304 -25.61 -9.18 -15.93
CA ARG A 304 -26.58 -8.99 -17.04
C ARG A 304 -25.91 -8.61 -18.38
N GLY A 305 -24.70 -9.14 -18.63
CA GLY A 305 -23.96 -8.92 -19.87
C GLY A 305 -23.21 -7.58 -19.93
N ARG A 306 -23.18 -6.80 -18.84
CA ARG A 306 -22.36 -5.60 -18.74
C ARG A 306 -21.05 -5.94 -18.03
N GLN A 307 -19.95 -5.83 -18.76
CA GLN A 307 -18.61 -5.99 -18.21
C GLN A 307 -18.25 -4.80 -17.31
N ALA A 308 -17.77 -5.10 -16.11
CA ALA A 308 -17.25 -4.12 -15.18
C ALA A 308 -15.90 -3.57 -15.68
N PRO A 309 -15.63 -2.26 -15.53
CA PRO A 309 -14.40 -1.65 -16.03
C PRO A 309 -13.22 -1.94 -15.11
N VAL A 310 -12.53 -3.06 -15.35
CA VAL A 310 -11.32 -3.47 -14.63
C VAL A 310 -10.14 -3.54 -15.60
N VAL A 311 -9.12 -2.73 -15.35
CA VAL A 311 -7.82 -2.78 -16.04
C VAL A 311 -6.86 -3.58 -15.17
N SER A 312 -6.40 -4.73 -15.64
CA SER A 312 -5.59 -5.66 -14.82
C SER A 312 -4.15 -5.76 -15.31
N ARG A 313 -3.20 -5.81 -14.38
CA ARG A 313 -1.78 -6.09 -14.64
C ARG A 313 -1.20 -6.98 -13.54
N SER A 314 -0.38 -7.95 -13.92
CA SER A 314 0.32 -8.84 -12.98
C SER A 314 1.75 -8.35 -12.75
N PHE A 315 2.20 -8.45 -11.49
CA PHE A 315 3.56 -8.18 -11.01
C PHE A 315 4.10 -9.37 -10.20
N ILE A 316 3.40 -10.50 -10.26
CA ILE A 316 3.82 -11.75 -9.65
C ILE A 316 4.98 -12.31 -10.46
N GLU A 317 5.92 -12.95 -9.78
CA GLU A 317 7.06 -13.62 -10.40
C GLU A 317 6.59 -14.66 -11.44
N GLU A 318 7.29 -14.71 -12.57
CA GLU A 318 6.96 -15.64 -13.66
C GLU A 318 6.95 -17.08 -13.14
N GLY A 319 5.96 -17.86 -13.58
CA GLY A 319 5.79 -19.26 -13.17
C GLY A 319 5.04 -19.47 -11.85
N LEU A 320 4.73 -18.42 -11.08
CA LEU A 320 3.78 -18.46 -9.97
C LEU A 320 2.36 -18.08 -10.43
N SER A 321 1.36 -18.49 -9.65
CA SER A 321 -0.05 -18.21 -9.94
C SER A 321 -0.72 -17.40 -8.83
N SER A 322 -1.56 -16.45 -9.25
CA SER A 322 -2.38 -15.66 -8.34
C SER A 322 -3.71 -16.36 -8.05
N PRO A 323 -4.11 -16.52 -6.79
CA PRO A 323 -5.46 -16.96 -6.46
C PRO A 323 -6.43 -15.78 -6.64
N PRO A 324 -7.48 -15.87 -7.49
CA PRO A 324 -8.31 -14.70 -7.79
C PRO A 324 -9.29 -14.31 -6.66
N ALA A 325 -9.41 -15.13 -5.62
CA ALA A 325 -10.44 -15.03 -4.60
C ALA A 325 -10.53 -13.66 -3.92
N HIS A 326 -9.40 -13.16 -3.41
CA HIS A 326 -9.37 -11.98 -2.56
C HIS A 326 -9.54 -10.70 -3.39
N GLY A 327 -8.76 -10.52 -4.46
CA GLY A 327 -8.91 -9.38 -5.37
C GLY A 327 -10.32 -9.28 -5.97
N THR A 328 -10.92 -10.41 -6.33
CA THR A 328 -12.32 -10.45 -6.80
C THR A 328 -13.31 -10.00 -5.73
N SER A 329 -13.05 -10.34 -4.46
CA SER A 329 -13.86 -9.90 -3.32
C SER A 329 -13.74 -8.39 -3.10
N ILE A 330 -12.54 -7.82 -3.26
CA ILE A 330 -12.34 -6.37 -3.18
C ILE A 330 -13.07 -5.65 -4.31
N ALA A 331 -12.90 -6.12 -5.55
CA ALA A 331 -13.62 -5.58 -6.71
C ALA A 331 -15.14 -5.72 -6.55
N GLY A 332 -15.62 -6.82 -5.97
CA GLY A 332 -17.03 -7.08 -5.68
C GLY A 332 -17.64 -6.05 -4.73
N VAL A 333 -16.92 -5.63 -3.68
CA VAL A 333 -17.38 -4.57 -2.78
C VAL A 333 -17.47 -3.22 -3.50
N LEU A 334 -16.46 -2.88 -4.31
CA LEU A 334 -16.37 -1.58 -4.98
C LEU A 334 -17.40 -1.42 -6.10
N ILE A 335 -17.41 -2.36 -7.05
CA ILE A 335 -18.14 -2.23 -8.33
C ILE A 335 -19.02 -3.45 -8.67
N GLY A 336 -19.01 -4.49 -7.83
CA GLY A 336 -19.78 -5.70 -8.08
C GLY A 336 -21.29 -5.48 -8.05
N GLN A 337 -22.00 -6.16 -8.93
CA GLN A 337 -23.45 -6.07 -9.08
C GLN A 337 -24.09 -7.47 -9.03
N GLY A 338 -25.24 -7.58 -8.39
CA GLY A 338 -26.00 -8.82 -8.30
C GLY A 338 -27.37 -8.55 -7.70
N ASP A 339 -28.25 -9.55 -7.70
CA ASP A 339 -29.58 -9.39 -7.09
C ASP A 339 -29.47 -9.11 -5.57
N ASP A 340 -28.44 -9.65 -4.92
CA ASP A 340 -28.12 -9.45 -3.50
C ASP A 340 -26.81 -8.66 -3.28
N LEU A 341 -26.28 -8.00 -4.31
CA LEU A 341 -25.02 -7.24 -4.24
C LEU A 341 -25.16 -5.88 -4.93
N ALA A 342 -24.92 -4.81 -4.17
CA ALA A 342 -24.90 -3.45 -4.67
C ALA A 342 -23.49 -2.85 -4.53
N PRO A 343 -22.97 -2.17 -5.58
CA PRO A 343 -21.66 -1.56 -5.54
C PRO A 343 -21.66 -0.26 -4.73
N VAL A 344 -20.59 0.02 -3.99
CA VAL A 344 -20.44 1.31 -3.29
C VAL A 344 -20.05 2.45 -4.24
N VAL A 345 -19.44 2.15 -5.39
CA VAL A 345 -19.09 3.11 -6.44
C VAL A 345 -19.43 2.55 -7.84
N PRO A 346 -20.71 2.55 -8.26
CA PRO A 346 -21.19 1.86 -9.46
C PRO A 346 -20.54 2.29 -10.79
N ASN A 347 -19.97 3.50 -10.84
CA ASN A 347 -19.37 4.08 -12.04
C ASN A 347 -17.84 4.19 -11.94
N ALA A 348 -17.21 3.51 -10.97
CA ALA A 348 -15.75 3.51 -10.85
C ALA A 348 -15.08 2.59 -11.87
N THR A 349 -13.88 2.96 -12.31
CA THR A 349 -12.93 2.10 -13.02
C THR A 349 -11.89 1.59 -12.03
N LEU A 350 -11.62 0.28 -12.02
CA LEU A 350 -10.60 -0.31 -11.17
C LEU A 350 -9.32 -0.57 -11.95
N TYR A 351 -8.19 -0.21 -11.36
CA TYR A 351 -6.85 -0.57 -11.84
C TYR A 351 -6.28 -1.63 -10.91
N SER A 352 -6.32 -2.89 -11.33
CA SER A 352 -5.98 -4.05 -10.52
C SER A 352 -4.55 -4.53 -10.74
N ALA A 353 -3.70 -4.29 -9.76
CA ALA A 353 -2.33 -4.80 -9.71
C ALA A 353 -2.30 -6.11 -8.92
N ALA A 354 -2.13 -7.23 -9.62
CA ALA A 354 -1.97 -8.54 -8.99
C ALA A 354 -0.52 -8.71 -8.52
N VAL A 355 -0.31 -8.77 -7.20
CA VAL A 355 1.01 -8.99 -6.55
C VAL A 355 1.02 -10.25 -5.70
N VAL A 356 -0.16 -10.79 -5.36
CA VAL A 356 -0.32 -11.89 -4.43
C VAL A 356 -0.30 -13.23 -5.16
N TYR A 357 0.60 -14.14 -4.74
CA TYR A 357 0.71 -15.52 -5.19
C TYR A 357 0.29 -16.51 -4.11
N SER A 358 -0.02 -17.75 -4.51
CA SER A 358 -0.42 -18.81 -3.56
C SER A 358 0.78 -19.41 -2.85
N GLN A 359 0.73 -19.49 -1.52
CA GLN A 359 1.74 -20.20 -0.70
C GLN A 359 1.30 -21.63 -0.38
N ASP A 360 0.02 -21.80 -0.06
CA ASP A 360 -0.66 -23.07 0.10
C ASP A 360 -2.17 -22.87 -0.24
N ASN A 361 -3.03 -23.83 0.10
CA ASN A 361 -4.48 -23.73 -0.15
C ASN A 361 -5.20 -22.64 0.68
N TYR A 362 -4.52 -22.07 1.67
CA TYR A 362 -5.10 -21.17 2.68
C TYR A 362 -4.34 -19.86 2.83
N ARG A 363 -3.08 -19.79 2.40
CA ARG A 363 -2.17 -18.66 2.57
C ARG A 363 -1.64 -18.15 1.26
N GLN A 364 -1.32 -16.86 1.27
CA GLN A 364 -0.93 -16.13 0.09
C GLN A 364 0.15 -15.10 0.48
N GLY A 365 1.11 -14.89 -0.42
CA GLY A 365 2.25 -14.02 -0.22
C GLY A 365 2.39 -12.99 -1.33
N ALA A 366 2.98 -11.84 -1.03
CA ALA A 366 3.39 -10.84 -2.00
C ALA A 366 4.76 -10.28 -1.59
N SER A 367 5.73 -10.30 -2.49
CA SER A 367 7.06 -9.79 -2.21
C SER A 367 7.08 -8.26 -2.21
N ALA A 368 7.94 -7.67 -1.38
CA ALA A 368 8.15 -6.22 -1.34
C ALA A 368 8.51 -5.66 -2.74
N SER A 369 9.32 -6.38 -3.52
CA SER A 369 9.66 -5.97 -4.89
C SER A 369 8.46 -5.95 -5.84
N SER A 370 7.53 -6.91 -5.74
CA SER A 370 6.31 -6.91 -6.55
C SER A 370 5.35 -5.79 -6.14
N ILE A 371 5.25 -5.49 -4.84
CA ILE A 371 4.44 -4.38 -4.33
C ILE A 371 5.00 -3.03 -4.83
N MET A 372 6.33 -2.85 -4.82
CA MET A 372 6.97 -1.64 -5.34
C MET A 372 6.68 -1.42 -6.83
N GLN A 373 6.76 -2.47 -7.67
CA GLN A 373 6.43 -2.37 -9.09
C GLN A 373 4.94 -2.04 -9.33
N ALA A 374 4.05 -2.62 -8.53
CA ALA A 374 2.63 -2.31 -8.58
C ALA A 374 2.32 -0.87 -8.17
N LEU A 375 2.98 -0.37 -7.12
CA LEU A 375 2.87 1.03 -6.70
C LEU A 375 3.34 1.98 -7.80
N ASP A 376 4.47 1.69 -8.46
CA ASP A 376 4.96 2.51 -9.58
C ASP A 376 3.95 2.58 -10.72
N TRP A 377 3.42 1.44 -11.15
CA TRP A 377 2.43 1.40 -12.21
C TRP A 377 1.19 2.25 -11.86
N LEU A 378 0.60 2.04 -10.69
CA LEU A 378 -0.59 2.78 -10.26
C LEU A 378 -0.29 4.27 -10.02
N ALA A 379 0.92 4.61 -9.58
CA ALA A 379 1.35 6.00 -9.43
C ALA A 379 1.44 6.71 -10.80
N GLY A 380 1.91 6.00 -11.83
CA GLY A 380 1.97 6.48 -13.21
C GLY A 380 0.62 6.65 -13.90
N GLU A 381 -0.43 6.00 -13.41
CA GLU A 381 -1.79 6.15 -13.93
C GLU A 381 -2.40 7.48 -13.44
N SER A 382 -2.51 8.46 -14.33
CA SER A 382 -3.02 9.81 -13.99
C SER A 382 -4.47 9.81 -13.52
N ALA A 383 -5.28 8.84 -13.96
CA ALA A 383 -6.66 8.68 -13.52
C ALA A 383 -6.76 8.18 -12.06
N VAL A 384 -5.78 7.40 -11.59
CA VAL A 384 -5.79 6.79 -10.27
C VAL A 384 -5.33 7.82 -9.24
N SER A 385 -6.24 8.29 -8.38
CA SER A 385 -5.91 9.21 -7.28
C SER A 385 -5.86 8.52 -5.91
N VAL A 386 -6.44 7.31 -5.81
CA VAL A 386 -6.48 6.52 -4.58
C VAL A 386 -6.04 5.10 -4.87
N ILE A 387 -5.16 4.54 -4.04
CA ILE A 387 -4.66 3.17 -4.14
C ILE A 387 -5.01 2.44 -2.83
N ASN A 388 -5.77 1.35 -2.96
CA ASN A 388 -6.10 0.45 -1.87
C ASN A 388 -5.10 -0.71 -1.79
N LEU A 389 -4.57 -0.98 -0.59
CA LEU A 389 -3.65 -2.06 -0.29
C LEU A 389 -4.28 -2.99 0.78
N SER A 390 -4.76 -4.15 0.35
CA SER A 390 -5.41 -5.12 1.27
C SER A 390 -4.44 -6.19 1.77
N LEU A 391 -3.23 -5.78 2.13
CA LEU A 391 -2.13 -6.64 2.53
C LEU A 391 -1.47 -6.11 3.80
N THR A 392 -0.88 -7.01 4.59
CA THR A 392 -0.08 -6.63 5.77
C THR A 392 1.22 -7.40 5.85
N GLY A 393 2.21 -6.81 6.49
CA GLY A 393 3.52 -7.41 6.72
C GLY A 393 4.37 -6.56 7.65
N PRO A 394 5.67 -6.90 7.76
CA PRO A 394 6.62 -6.18 8.61
C PRO A 394 6.93 -4.79 8.05
N ALA A 395 7.51 -3.93 8.89
CA ALA A 395 8.15 -2.71 8.41
C ALA A 395 9.23 -3.06 7.38
N ASN A 396 9.32 -2.25 6.31
CA ASN A 396 10.28 -2.45 5.24
C ASN A 396 10.67 -1.10 4.67
N ARG A 397 11.95 -0.75 4.78
CA ARG A 397 12.47 0.57 4.39
C ARG A 397 12.25 0.85 2.90
N VAL A 398 12.35 -0.17 2.05
CA VAL A 398 12.13 -0.03 0.61
C VAL A 398 10.67 0.26 0.29
N LEU A 399 9.74 -0.46 0.93
CA LEU A 399 8.31 -0.21 0.74
C LEU A 399 7.91 1.17 1.26
N GLU A 400 8.44 1.58 2.41
CA GLU A 400 8.20 2.91 3.00
C GLU A 400 8.61 4.03 2.03
N GLN A 401 9.77 3.91 1.36
CA GLN A 401 10.19 4.86 0.33
C GLN A 401 9.20 4.94 -0.84
N GLY A 402 8.72 3.79 -1.34
CA GLY A 402 7.73 3.77 -2.43
C GLY A 402 6.38 4.37 -2.03
N VAL A 403 5.93 4.09 -0.81
CA VAL A 403 4.73 4.65 -0.19
C VAL A 403 4.84 6.19 -0.09
N ASN A 404 5.96 6.69 0.42
CA ASN A 404 6.22 8.13 0.53
C ASN A 404 6.25 8.80 -0.85
N ILE A 405 6.92 8.20 -1.84
CA ILE A 405 6.97 8.75 -3.21
C ILE A 405 5.56 8.82 -3.83
N ALA A 406 4.75 7.76 -3.70
CA ALA A 406 3.39 7.77 -4.21
C ALA A 406 2.52 8.83 -3.52
N ALA A 407 2.67 9.00 -2.21
CA ALA A 407 1.98 10.06 -1.46
C ALA A 407 2.41 11.47 -1.91
N ASP A 408 3.71 11.69 -2.10
CA ASP A 408 4.26 12.96 -2.61
C ASP A 408 3.80 13.29 -4.04
N GLN A 409 3.47 12.25 -4.83
CA GLN A 409 2.86 12.38 -6.15
C GLN A 409 1.34 12.65 -6.10
N GLY A 410 0.77 12.86 -4.90
CA GLY A 410 -0.64 13.16 -4.71
C GLY A 410 -1.55 11.95 -4.79
N LYS A 411 -1.04 10.74 -4.53
CA LYS A 411 -1.87 9.53 -4.39
C LYS A 411 -2.26 9.35 -2.93
N VAL A 412 -3.55 9.09 -2.67
CA VAL A 412 -4.00 8.65 -1.34
C VAL A 412 -3.82 7.14 -1.25
N LEU A 413 -3.05 6.68 -0.27
CA LEU A 413 -2.86 5.27 0.00
C LEU A 413 -3.76 4.86 1.16
N VAL A 414 -4.57 3.81 0.97
CA VAL A 414 -5.50 3.30 1.98
C VAL A 414 -5.20 1.83 2.20
N ALA A 415 -4.98 1.43 3.45
CA ALA A 415 -4.56 0.06 3.76
C ALA A 415 -5.34 -0.54 4.93
N ALA A 416 -5.49 -1.87 4.88
CA ALA A 416 -6.10 -2.64 5.94
C ALA A 416 -5.24 -2.63 7.21
N ALA A 417 -5.81 -2.33 8.37
CA ALA A 417 -5.08 -2.31 9.65
C ALA A 417 -4.54 -3.69 10.07
N GLY A 418 -5.14 -4.77 9.56
CA GLY A 418 -4.76 -6.15 9.86
C GLY A 418 -5.83 -6.95 10.60
N ASN A 419 -5.66 -8.27 10.64
CA ASN A 419 -6.64 -9.23 11.17
C ASN A 419 -6.04 -10.18 12.24
N ASN A 420 -5.05 -9.72 13.00
CA ASN A 420 -4.30 -10.52 13.96
C ASN A 420 -4.76 -10.33 15.43
N GLY A 421 -5.78 -9.50 15.65
CA GLY A 421 -6.38 -9.22 16.95
C GLY A 421 -5.94 -7.89 17.55
N PRO A 422 -6.64 -7.42 18.60
CA PRO A 422 -6.49 -6.05 19.12
C PRO A 422 -5.12 -5.77 19.76
N PHE A 423 -4.38 -6.80 20.15
CA PHE A 423 -3.04 -6.68 20.75
C PHE A 423 -1.92 -7.07 19.79
N ALA A 424 -2.24 -7.33 18.52
CA ALA A 424 -1.22 -7.58 17.52
C ALA A 424 -0.37 -6.31 17.29
N PRO A 425 0.92 -6.47 16.96
CA PRO A 425 1.75 -5.33 16.59
C PRO A 425 1.19 -4.64 15.35
N GLU A 426 1.59 -3.38 15.18
CA GLU A 426 1.30 -2.61 13.98
C GLU A 426 1.73 -3.36 12.71
N GLN A 427 0.95 -3.15 11.67
CA GLN A 427 1.12 -3.85 10.40
C GLN A 427 1.34 -2.85 9.28
N TYR A 428 2.26 -3.17 8.38
CA TYR A 428 2.64 -2.30 7.28
C TYR A 428 2.04 -2.81 5.97
N PRO A 429 1.63 -1.92 5.05
CA PRO A 429 1.92 -0.49 5.02
C PRO A 429 0.97 0.41 5.82
N SER A 430 -0.08 -0.13 6.45
CA SER A 430 -1.09 0.70 7.13
C SER A 430 -0.53 1.59 8.24
N ALA A 431 0.55 1.17 8.90
CA ALA A 431 1.20 1.95 9.95
C ALA A 431 2.25 2.96 9.46
N TYR A 432 2.47 3.11 8.15
CA TYR A 432 3.29 4.22 7.64
C TYR A 432 2.50 5.53 7.70
N ASP A 433 3.14 6.61 8.16
CA ASP A 433 2.53 7.92 8.38
C ASP A 433 1.63 8.46 7.24
N PRO A 434 1.99 8.37 5.94
CA PRO A 434 1.13 8.89 4.87
C PRO A 434 -0.07 7.98 4.51
N VAL A 435 -0.14 6.77 5.09
CA VAL A 435 -1.15 5.76 4.74
C VAL A 435 -2.36 5.87 5.65
N VAL A 436 -3.54 5.89 5.03
CA VAL A 436 -4.81 5.84 5.75
C VAL A 436 -5.07 4.40 6.20
N ALA A 437 -4.88 4.13 7.50
CA ALA A 437 -5.17 2.82 8.08
C ALA A 437 -6.67 2.64 8.38
N VAL A 438 -7.22 1.50 7.98
CA VAL A 438 -8.67 1.24 8.09
C VAL A 438 -8.96 0.00 8.91
N THR A 439 -9.78 0.19 9.95
CA THR A 439 -10.35 -0.90 10.75
C THR A 439 -11.72 -1.34 10.22
N ALA A 440 -12.19 -2.51 10.65
CA ALA A 440 -13.46 -3.10 10.22
C ALA A 440 -14.49 -3.11 11.34
N VAL A 441 -15.74 -2.77 11.00
CA VAL A 441 -16.89 -2.91 11.89
C VAL A 441 -18.02 -3.73 11.26
N ALA A 442 -18.88 -4.26 12.10
CA ALA A 442 -20.12 -4.92 11.70
C ALA A 442 -21.29 -3.94 11.60
N VAL A 443 -22.43 -4.45 11.13
CA VAL A 443 -23.64 -3.65 10.90
C VAL A 443 -24.23 -3.06 12.17
N ASP A 444 -24.02 -3.73 13.30
CA ASP A 444 -24.39 -3.25 14.63
C ASP A 444 -23.35 -2.29 15.24
N ARG A 445 -22.39 -1.80 14.44
CA ARG A 445 -21.26 -0.95 14.84
C ARG A 445 -20.25 -1.62 15.77
N SER A 446 -20.34 -2.94 15.97
CA SER A 446 -19.33 -3.65 16.75
C SER A 446 -18.01 -3.75 15.99
N ILE A 447 -16.89 -3.56 16.70
CA ILE A 447 -15.55 -3.74 16.15
C ILE A 447 -15.35 -5.18 15.68
N TYR A 448 -14.69 -5.36 14.54
CA TYR A 448 -14.26 -6.68 14.10
C TYR A 448 -13.29 -7.26 15.14
N ARG A 449 -13.66 -8.38 15.76
CA ARG A 449 -12.90 -8.98 16.88
C ARG A 449 -11.44 -9.34 16.57
N TRP A 450 -11.07 -9.41 15.30
CA TRP A 450 -9.70 -9.68 14.87
C TRP A 450 -8.97 -8.45 14.30
N ALA A 451 -9.62 -7.28 14.24
CA ALA A 451 -8.95 -6.08 13.78
C ALA A 451 -7.79 -5.73 14.72
N ASN A 452 -6.65 -5.37 14.12
CA ASN A 452 -5.57 -4.74 14.86
C ASN A 452 -6.02 -3.36 15.34
N GLN A 453 -5.47 -2.92 16.48
CA GLN A 453 -5.76 -1.63 17.09
C GLN A 453 -4.44 -0.90 17.33
N GLY A 454 -4.47 0.42 17.28
CA GLY A 454 -3.28 1.23 17.45
C GLY A 454 -3.49 2.68 17.02
N ASN A 455 -2.56 3.53 17.41
CA ASN A 455 -2.62 4.96 17.12
C ASN A 455 -2.54 5.28 15.62
N HIS A 456 -2.15 4.33 14.77
CA HIS A 456 -2.14 4.48 13.32
C HIS A 456 -3.54 4.39 12.69
N VAL A 457 -4.53 3.77 13.35
CA VAL A 457 -5.90 3.63 12.81
C VAL A 457 -6.51 5.01 12.54
N GLU A 458 -6.91 5.28 11.29
CA GLU A 458 -7.46 6.59 10.90
C GLU A 458 -8.99 6.55 10.76
N PHE A 459 -9.55 5.50 10.17
CA PHE A 459 -11.00 5.37 9.99
C PHE A 459 -11.49 3.94 10.21
N ALA A 460 -12.77 3.82 10.54
CA ALA A 460 -13.52 2.58 10.50
C ALA A 460 -14.44 2.53 9.29
N ALA A 461 -14.63 1.34 8.71
CA ALA A 461 -15.65 1.08 7.71
C ALA A 461 -16.25 -0.30 7.89
N LEU A 462 -17.37 -0.56 7.21
CA LEU A 462 -17.98 -1.89 7.23
C LEU A 462 -17.00 -2.92 6.68
N GLY A 463 -16.82 -4.01 7.41
CA GLY A 463 -15.89 -5.07 7.03
C GLY A 463 -16.25 -6.42 7.61
N VAL A 464 -17.45 -6.59 8.17
CA VAL A 464 -17.88 -7.86 8.79
C VAL A 464 -19.14 -8.37 8.12
N GLN A 465 -19.10 -9.62 7.65
CA GLN A 465 -20.16 -10.30 6.92
C GLN A 465 -20.67 -9.49 5.71
N LEU A 466 -19.77 -8.83 4.98
CA LEU A 466 -20.13 -8.09 3.79
C LEU A 466 -20.41 -9.03 2.61
N PRO A 467 -21.52 -8.83 1.86
CA PRO A 467 -21.73 -9.50 0.58
C PRO A 467 -20.65 -9.08 -0.40
N THR A 468 -20.08 -10.05 -1.10
CA THR A 468 -19.13 -9.78 -2.17
C THR A 468 -19.06 -10.94 -3.16
N ALA A 469 -18.36 -10.74 -4.27
CA ALA A 469 -18.00 -11.78 -5.21
C ALA A 469 -17.03 -12.77 -4.53
N GLY A 470 -17.38 -14.05 -4.55
CA GLY A 470 -16.59 -15.13 -3.97
C GLY A 470 -16.01 -16.04 -5.04
N ASN A 471 -15.48 -17.18 -4.60
CA ASN A 471 -14.99 -18.20 -5.52
C ASN A 471 -16.12 -18.87 -6.30
N ASP A 472 -15.76 -19.51 -7.40
CA ASP A 472 -16.63 -20.35 -8.24
C ASP A 472 -17.83 -19.59 -8.87
N GLY A 473 -17.70 -18.29 -9.08
CA GLY A 473 -18.74 -17.47 -9.72
C GLY A 473 -19.94 -17.15 -8.83
N ARG A 474 -19.82 -17.32 -7.51
CA ARG A 474 -20.93 -17.14 -6.56
C ARG A 474 -20.68 -15.95 -5.65
N LEU A 475 -21.77 -15.30 -5.23
CA LEU A 475 -21.71 -14.35 -4.13
C LEU A 475 -21.47 -15.09 -2.80
N THR A 476 -20.75 -14.45 -1.89
CA THR A 476 -20.43 -14.95 -0.56
C THR A 476 -20.44 -13.81 0.46
N ARG A 477 -20.28 -14.13 1.76
CA ARG A 477 -20.01 -13.14 2.80
C ARG A 477 -18.58 -13.29 3.33
N GLN A 478 -17.90 -12.18 3.51
CA GLN A 478 -16.54 -12.16 4.06
C GLN A 478 -16.41 -11.14 5.18
N SER A 479 -15.39 -11.32 6.01
CA SER A 479 -15.05 -10.36 7.06
C SER A 479 -13.55 -10.10 7.05
N GLY A 480 -13.14 -8.87 7.32
CA GLY A 480 -11.75 -8.45 7.39
C GLY A 480 -11.59 -6.95 7.21
N THR A 481 -10.50 -6.41 7.73
CA THR A 481 -10.08 -5.02 7.47
C THR A 481 -9.79 -4.75 5.98
N SER A 482 -9.45 -5.78 5.22
CA SER A 482 -9.35 -5.77 3.75
C SER A 482 -10.65 -5.45 3.02
N LEU A 483 -11.82 -5.76 3.60
CA LEU A 483 -13.11 -5.42 3.00
C LEU A 483 -13.54 -3.99 3.37
N ALA A 484 -13.02 -3.46 4.50
CA ALA A 484 -13.29 -2.11 4.97
C ALA A 484 -12.42 -1.06 4.26
N ALA A 485 -11.13 -1.34 4.09
CA ALA A 485 -10.18 -0.47 3.38
C ALA A 485 -10.68 0.05 2.02
N PRO A 486 -11.22 -0.79 1.09
CA PRO A 486 -11.70 -0.31 -0.20
C PRO A 486 -12.92 0.61 -0.08
N ILE A 487 -13.76 0.47 0.97
CA ILE A 487 -14.89 1.38 1.18
C ILE A 487 -14.37 2.78 1.52
N VAL A 488 -13.36 2.89 2.40
CA VAL A 488 -12.71 4.19 2.70
C VAL A 488 -11.98 4.73 1.47
N ALA A 489 -11.32 3.87 0.68
CA ALA A 489 -10.72 4.28 -0.59
C ALA A 489 -11.77 4.88 -1.55
N ALA A 490 -12.97 4.30 -1.61
CA ALA A 490 -14.07 4.82 -2.39
C ALA A 490 -14.57 6.19 -1.87
N PHE A 491 -14.66 6.38 -0.55
CA PHE A 491 -14.94 7.68 0.05
C PHE A 491 -13.92 8.74 -0.36
N PHE A 492 -12.61 8.45 -0.25
CA PHE A 492 -11.56 9.36 -0.72
C PHE A 492 -11.69 9.66 -2.21
N ALA A 493 -11.91 8.65 -3.06
CA ALA A 493 -12.02 8.86 -4.50
C ALA A 493 -13.21 9.77 -4.87
N CYS A 494 -14.35 9.58 -4.20
CA CYS A 494 -15.53 10.43 -4.38
C CYS A 494 -15.30 11.87 -3.88
N GLU A 495 -14.65 12.06 -2.73
CA GLU A 495 -14.35 13.39 -2.18
C GLU A 495 -13.29 14.13 -3.00
N LEU A 496 -12.25 13.45 -3.47
CA LEU A 496 -11.27 14.05 -4.38
C LEU A 496 -11.92 14.51 -5.69
N SER A 497 -12.88 13.75 -6.21
CA SER A 497 -13.66 14.13 -7.39
C SER A 497 -14.50 15.39 -7.15
N ARG A 498 -15.06 15.58 -5.95
CA ARG A 498 -15.85 16.77 -5.58
C ARG A 498 -14.98 18.00 -5.30
N ASN A 499 -13.81 17.79 -4.72
CA ASN A 499 -12.97 18.85 -4.14
C ASN A 499 -11.77 19.23 -5.01
N GLY A 500 -11.84 18.98 -6.32
CA GLY A 500 -10.79 19.33 -7.28
C GLY A 500 -9.43 18.66 -7.00
N GLY A 501 -9.45 17.49 -6.36
CA GLY A 501 -8.25 16.73 -5.99
C GLY A 501 -7.57 17.16 -4.69
N SER A 502 -8.18 18.04 -3.87
CA SER A 502 -7.60 18.44 -2.58
C SER A 502 -7.67 17.30 -1.55
N ILE A 503 -6.54 16.63 -1.31
CA ILE A 503 -6.43 15.55 -0.31
C ILE A 503 -6.73 16.04 1.10
N ALA A 504 -6.22 17.22 1.48
CA ALA A 504 -6.46 17.80 2.80
C ALA A 504 -7.96 18.04 3.03
N LEU A 505 -8.64 18.68 2.06
CA LEU A 505 -10.08 18.94 2.16
C LEU A 505 -10.91 17.66 2.14
N ALA A 506 -10.51 16.67 1.32
CA ALA A 506 -11.16 15.36 1.32
C ALA A 506 -11.03 14.69 2.69
N ARG A 507 -9.83 14.67 3.28
CA ARG A 507 -9.59 14.09 4.61
C ARG A 507 -10.40 14.81 5.69
N GLU A 508 -10.37 16.15 5.74
CA GLU A 508 -11.15 16.95 6.69
C GLU A 508 -12.66 16.68 6.56
N THR A 509 -13.16 16.59 5.32
CA THR A 509 -14.57 16.28 5.05
C THR A 509 -14.93 14.89 5.57
N LEU A 510 -14.08 13.89 5.33
CA LEU A 510 -14.31 12.53 5.81
C LEU A 510 -14.22 12.42 7.34
N GLN A 511 -13.32 13.15 8.00
CA GLN A 511 -13.28 13.24 9.46
C GLN A 511 -14.59 13.81 10.03
N ALA A 512 -15.14 14.84 9.39
CA ALA A 512 -16.41 15.44 9.81
C ALA A 512 -17.63 14.55 9.51
N LEU A 513 -17.56 13.69 8.50
CA LEU A 513 -18.62 12.75 8.13
C LEU A 513 -18.60 11.45 8.94
N ALA A 514 -17.48 11.10 9.56
CA ALA A 514 -17.34 9.88 10.33
C ALA A 514 -18.27 9.88 11.56
N GLU A 515 -19.02 8.80 11.74
CA GLU A 515 -19.76 8.57 12.99
C GLU A 515 -18.77 8.20 14.08
N ASP A 516 -18.59 9.08 15.06
CA ASP A 516 -17.70 8.84 16.22
C ASP A 516 -18.17 7.61 17.02
N LEU A 517 -17.27 6.64 17.22
CA LEU A 517 -17.52 5.38 17.91
C LEU A 517 -16.41 5.15 18.94
N GLY A 518 -16.74 4.56 20.08
CA GLY A 518 -15.76 4.27 21.12
C GLY A 518 -15.59 5.45 22.08
N ASP A 519 -14.35 5.85 22.31
CA ASP A 519 -14.05 7.02 23.14
C ASP A 519 -14.34 8.31 22.35
N ILE A 520 -14.66 9.41 23.03
CA ILE A 520 -15.00 10.66 22.33
C ILE A 520 -13.79 11.18 21.55
N GLY A 521 -13.99 11.41 20.26
CA GLY A 521 -12.96 11.88 19.34
C GLY A 521 -12.06 10.75 18.85
N ARG A 522 -10.89 11.10 18.31
CA ARG A 522 -10.01 10.10 17.71
C ARG A 522 -9.48 9.11 18.74
N ASP A 523 -9.69 7.81 18.52
CA ASP A 523 -9.17 6.74 19.37
C ASP A 523 -8.36 5.68 18.59
N ALA A 524 -7.76 4.73 19.31
CA ALA A 524 -6.90 3.69 18.74
C ALA A 524 -7.68 2.48 18.15
N VAL A 525 -9.01 2.46 18.31
CA VAL A 525 -9.88 1.35 17.91
C VAL A 525 -10.58 1.67 16.60
N PHE A 526 -11.21 2.84 16.51
CA PHE A 526 -12.04 3.31 15.40
C PHE A 526 -11.45 4.50 14.66
N GLY A 527 -10.32 5.06 15.13
CA GLY A 527 -9.75 6.27 14.53
C GLY A 527 -10.69 7.46 14.71
N TYR A 528 -10.96 8.20 13.64
CA TYR A 528 -11.96 9.29 13.64
C TYR A 528 -13.41 8.79 13.61
N GLY A 529 -13.63 7.48 13.51
CA GLY A 529 -14.97 6.89 13.51
C GLY A 529 -15.35 6.20 12.20
N LEU A 530 -16.62 5.83 12.11
CA LEU A 530 -17.19 5.02 11.04
C LEU A 530 -17.62 5.85 9.83
N LEU A 531 -16.98 5.60 8.69
CA LEU A 531 -17.49 5.99 7.38
C LEU A 531 -18.42 4.90 6.84
N HIS A 532 -19.69 5.23 6.64
CA HIS A 532 -20.69 4.26 6.18
C HIS A 532 -21.60 4.82 5.08
N PRO A 533 -21.98 4.01 4.07
CA PRO A 533 -22.83 4.44 2.98
C PRO A 533 -24.34 4.26 3.24
N TRP A 534 -24.79 3.98 4.45
CA TRP A 534 -26.24 3.86 4.72
C TRP A 534 -26.94 5.21 4.86
N PRO A 535 -28.20 5.32 4.43
CA PRO A 535 -29.03 6.45 4.80
C PRO A 535 -29.16 6.47 6.33
N ILE A 536 -28.60 7.51 6.96
CA ILE A 536 -28.75 7.73 8.40
C ILE A 536 -30.25 7.78 8.69
N PRO A 537 -30.81 6.88 9.53
CA PRO A 537 -32.14 7.10 10.07
C PRO A 537 -32.07 8.40 10.85
N GLN A 538 -32.76 9.45 10.41
CA GLN A 538 -32.85 10.68 11.19
C GLN A 538 -33.36 10.30 12.58
N ARG A 539 -32.51 10.49 13.60
CA ARG A 539 -32.88 10.26 15.00
C ARG A 539 -33.88 11.29 15.47
#